data_AF-A0A1E5VV27-F1
#
_entry.id   AF-A0A1E5VV27-F1
#
_cell.length_a   1.000
_cell.length_b   1.000
_cell.length_c   1.000
_cell.angle_alpha   90.00
_cell.angle_beta   90.00
_cell.angle_gamma   90.00
#
_symmetry.space_group_name_H-M   'P 1'
#
loop_
_entity.id
_entity.type
_entity.pdbx_description
1 polymer ?
#
loop_
_entity_poly.entity_id
_entity_poly.type
_entity_poly.pdbx_seq_one_letter_code
_entity_poly.pdbx_strand_id
1 'polypeptide(L)'
;MTIWAGRFPTVIVSTPDAAREILLRHNANLAGRTILDAWRAEAHSANSVIFLPPRDKWRALGRFATAELFAPGRRLDARQPLWQEKARELVRHVSERAERVEPVDVRRVAFDADMDMLSRTLFSVDLDTHELIKAHD
;
A
#
# COMPACT_ATOMS: atom_id res chain seq x y z
N MET A 1 12.74 -20.53 -14.17
CA MET A 1 13.97 -20.86 -13.42
C MET A 1 13.57 -21.31 -12.03
N THR A 2 14.23 -22.30 -11.43
CA THR A 2 13.94 -22.72 -10.04
C THR A 2 15.16 -22.44 -9.16
N ILE A 3 14.92 -21.80 -8.02
CA ILE A 3 15.95 -21.51 -7.01
C ILE A 3 15.52 -22.12 -5.67
N TRP A 4 16.47 -22.28 -4.75
CA TRP A 4 16.19 -22.71 -3.37
C TRP A 4 16.35 -21.52 -2.43
N ALA A 5 15.23 -21.02 -1.90
CA ALA A 5 15.21 -19.99 -0.87
C ALA A 5 15.29 -20.67 0.50
N GLY A 6 16.50 -21.02 0.93
CA GLY A 6 16.71 -21.92 2.06
C GLY A 6 16.12 -23.29 1.76
N ARG A 7 15.17 -23.76 2.59
CA ARG A 7 14.48 -25.05 2.38
C ARG A 7 13.30 -24.98 1.41
N PHE A 8 12.95 -23.78 0.92
CA PHE A 8 11.77 -23.59 0.08
C PHE A 8 12.15 -23.54 -1.41
N PRO A 9 11.79 -24.56 -2.22
CA PRO A 9 11.95 -24.47 -3.67
C PRO A 9 11.03 -23.37 -4.22
N THR A 10 11.61 -22.46 -4.99
CA THR A 10 10.94 -21.26 -5.49
C THR A 10 11.09 -21.18 -6.99
N VAL A 11 9.97 -21.12 -7.72
CA VAL A 11 9.96 -20.92 -9.16
C VAL A 11 9.94 -19.43 -9.47
N ILE A 12 10.93 -18.96 -10.21
CA ILE A 12 11.05 -17.57 -10.68
C ILE A 12 10.45 -17.45 -12.08
N VAL A 13 9.52 -16.51 -12.19
CA VAL A 13 8.80 -16.14 -13.41
C VAL A 13 9.32 -14.77 -13.85
N SER A 14 10.04 -14.72 -14.96
CA SER A 14 10.79 -13.54 -15.39
C SER A 14 10.45 -13.08 -16.81
N THR A 15 9.31 -13.51 -17.35
CA THR A 15 8.85 -13.13 -18.70
C THR A 15 7.37 -12.76 -18.67
N PRO A 16 6.92 -11.78 -19.48
CA PRO A 16 5.52 -11.39 -19.55
C PRO A 16 4.56 -12.55 -19.86
N ASP A 17 4.92 -13.44 -20.80
CA ASP A 17 4.05 -14.56 -21.20
C ASP A 17 3.84 -15.56 -20.06
N ALA A 18 4.91 -15.97 -19.38
CA ALA A 18 4.79 -16.83 -18.21
C ALA A 18 4.03 -16.16 -17.05
N ALA A 19 4.21 -14.85 -16.85
CA ALA A 19 3.42 -14.09 -15.87
C ALA A 19 1.93 -14.08 -16.23
N ARG A 20 1.60 -13.93 -17.51
CA ARG A 20 0.22 -14.00 -18.01
C ARG A 20 -0.40 -15.38 -17.77
N GLU A 21 0.35 -16.43 -18.05
CA GLU A 21 -0.09 -17.82 -17.85
C GLU A 21 -0.46 -18.06 -16.38
N ILE A 22 0.39 -17.60 -15.46
CA ILE A 22 0.20 -17.81 -14.02
C ILE A 22 -0.85 -16.88 -13.42
N LEU A 23 -0.77 -15.58 -13.69
CA LEU A 23 -1.60 -14.57 -13.04
C LEU A 23 -2.99 -14.40 -13.67
N LEU A 24 -3.21 -14.88 -14.89
CA LEU A 24 -4.53 -14.83 -15.54
C LEU A 24 -5.13 -16.23 -15.69
N ARG A 25 -4.43 -17.17 -16.34
CA ARG A 25 -5.02 -18.47 -16.69
C ARG A 25 -5.07 -19.44 -15.52
N HIS A 26 -4.01 -19.48 -14.71
CA HIS A 26 -3.90 -20.41 -13.58
C HIS A 26 -4.01 -19.74 -12.21
N ASN A 27 -4.44 -18.48 -12.15
CA ASN A 27 -4.46 -17.69 -10.93
C ASN A 27 -5.26 -18.35 -9.81
N ALA A 28 -6.42 -18.94 -10.12
CA ALA A 28 -7.25 -19.60 -9.11
C ALA A 28 -6.51 -20.72 -8.35
N ASN A 29 -5.56 -21.39 -9.02
CA ASN A 29 -4.78 -22.49 -8.45
C ASN A 29 -3.49 -22.00 -7.77
N LEU A 30 -2.96 -20.84 -8.20
CA LEU A 30 -1.64 -20.34 -7.80
C LEU A 30 -1.68 -19.02 -6.99
N ALA A 31 -2.87 -18.47 -6.73
CA ALA A 31 -3.03 -17.21 -5.99
C ALA A 31 -2.79 -17.33 -4.48
N GLY A 32 -2.55 -18.56 -3.98
CA GLY A 32 -2.09 -18.75 -2.60
C GLY A 32 -0.77 -18.02 -2.33
N ARG A 33 -0.58 -17.57 -1.08
CA ARG A 33 0.67 -16.95 -0.63
C ARG A 33 1.39 -17.87 0.33
N THR A 34 2.73 -17.90 0.23
CA THR A 34 3.57 -18.53 1.26
C THR A 34 3.52 -17.67 2.52
N ILE A 35 3.09 -18.24 3.64
CA ILE A 35 2.95 -17.54 4.92
C ILE A 35 4.28 -17.65 5.68
N LEU A 36 4.98 -16.52 5.81
CA LEU A 36 6.15 -16.41 6.69
C LEU A 36 5.70 -16.31 8.15
N ASP A 37 6.56 -16.70 9.10
CA ASP A 37 6.19 -16.73 10.52
C ASP A 37 5.78 -15.35 11.07
N ALA A 38 6.39 -14.27 10.58
CA ALA A 38 5.99 -12.90 10.94
C ALA A 38 4.50 -12.62 10.65
N TRP A 39 3.92 -13.24 9.62
CA TRP A 39 2.51 -13.07 9.25
C TRP A 39 1.55 -13.92 10.08
N ARG A 40 2.06 -14.78 10.97
CA ARG A 40 1.23 -15.58 11.89
C ARG A 40 0.92 -14.83 13.19
N ALA A 41 1.68 -13.78 13.50
CA ALA A 41 1.43 -12.92 14.65
C ALA A 41 -0.03 -12.43 14.63
N GLU A 42 -0.69 -12.46 15.79
CA GLU A 42 -2.09 -12.04 15.96
C GLU A 42 -3.08 -12.68 14.96
N ALA A 43 -2.77 -13.90 14.50
CA ALA A 43 -3.53 -14.62 13.47
C ALA A 43 -3.71 -13.82 12.16
N HIS A 44 -2.77 -12.92 11.83
CA HIS A 44 -2.89 -12.00 10.69
C HIS A 44 -3.10 -12.74 9.36
N SER A 45 -2.38 -13.84 9.12
CA SER A 45 -2.51 -14.65 7.91
C SER A 45 -3.90 -15.26 7.71
N ALA A 46 -4.68 -15.42 8.79
CA ALA A 46 -6.05 -15.94 8.74
C ALA A 46 -7.12 -14.85 8.58
N ASN A 47 -6.74 -13.57 8.63
CA ASN A 47 -7.67 -12.43 8.61
C ASN A 47 -7.33 -11.36 7.58
N SER A 48 -6.15 -11.40 6.98
CA SER A 48 -5.67 -10.40 6.02
C SER A 48 -6.08 -10.72 4.58
N VAL A 49 -6.59 -9.72 3.86
CA VAL A 49 -6.85 -9.82 2.41
C VAL A 49 -5.57 -10.09 1.60
N ILE A 50 -4.40 -9.80 2.17
CA ILE A 50 -3.09 -10.02 1.53
C ILE A 50 -2.70 -11.50 1.53
N PHE A 51 -2.99 -12.23 2.61
CA PHE A 51 -2.52 -13.61 2.83
C PHE A 51 -3.59 -14.69 2.76
N LEU A 52 -4.86 -14.31 2.89
CA LEU A 52 -5.95 -15.28 2.80
C LEU A 52 -5.92 -15.98 1.43
N PRO A 53 -6.10 -17.32 1.39
CA PRO A 53 -6.24 -18.03 0.13
C PRO A 53 -7.52 -17.54 -0.59
N PRO A 54 -7.61 -17.66 -1.92
CA PRO A 54 -8.68 -17.11 -2.76
C PRO A 54 -10.03 -17.86 -2.63
N ARG A 55 -10.48 -18.06 -1.40
CA ARG A 55 -11.74 -18.70 -0.98
C ARG A 55 -12.76 -17.65 -0.57
N ASP A 56 -13.89 -18.08 -0.01
CA ASP A 56 -15.05 -17.23 0.26
C ASP A 56 -14.73 -16.03 1.15
N LYS A 57 -13.94 -16.19 2.21
CA LYS A 57 -13.54 -15.09 3.09
C LYS A 57 -12.72 -14.02 2.34
N TRP A 58 -11.74 -14.42 1.55
CA TRP A 58 -10.94 -13.50 0.72
C TRP A 58 -11.80 -12.78 -0.31
N ARG A 59 -12.70 -13.52 -0.99
CA ARG A 59 -13.63 -12.95 -1.97
C ARG A 59 -14.61 -11.96 -1.34
N ALA A 60 -15.10 -12.25 -0.14
CA ALA A 60 -15.99 -11.37 0.60
C ALA A 60 -15.29 -10.05 0.98
N LEU A 61 -14.08 -10.13 1.53
CA LEU A 61 -13.27 -8.95 1.84
C LEU A 61 -12.93 -8.13 0.59
N GLY A 62 -12.56 -8.78 -0.51
CA GLY A 62 -12.29 -8.11 -1.78
C GLY A 62 -13.52 -7.37 -2.32
N ARG A 63 -14.70 -8.02 -2.31
CA ARG A 63 -15.96 -7.37 -2.71
C ARG A 63 -16.30 -6.18 -1.83
N PHE A 64 -16.18 -6.32 -0.51
CA PHE A 64 -16.40 -5.23 0.43
C PHE A 64 -15.46 -4.06 0.15
N ALA A 65 -14.16 -4.31 0.00
CA ALA A 65 -13.17 -3.28 -0.29
C ALA A 65 -13.49 -2.56 -1.62
N THR A 66 -13.80 -3.30 -2.69
CA THR A 66 -14.16 -2.69 -3.98
C THR A 66 -15.43 -1.85 -3.90
N ALA A 67 -16.46 -2.32 -3.20
CA ALA A 67 -17.74 -1.63 -3.10
C ALA A 67 -17.70 -0.43 -2.15
N GLU A 68 -16.97 -0.53 -1.04
CA GLU A 68 -17.02 0.48 0.02
C GLU A 68 -15.78 1.38 0.06
N LEU A 69 -14.60 0.88 -0.26
CA LEU A 69 -13.34 1.62 -0.13
C LEU A 69 -12.85 2.19 -1.45
N PHE A 70 -13.10 1.49 -2.56
CA PHE A 70 -12.54 1.80 -3.88
C PHE A 70 -13.60 2.03 -4.96
N ALA A 71 -14.88 2.19 -4.60
CA ALA A 71 -15.93 2.42 -5.57
C ALA A 71 -15.68 3.70 -6.38
N PRO A 72 -15.58 3.60 -7.73
CA PRO A 72 -15.44 4.77 -8.60
C PRO A 72 -16.65 5.71 -8.46
N GLY A 73 -16.46 7.02 -8.65
CA GLY A 73 -17.55 8.00 -8.72
C GLY A 73 -18.03 8.61 -7.40
N ARG A 74 -17.90 7.91 -6.26
CA ARG A 74 -18.38 8.43 -4.95
C ARG A 74 -17.32 8.48 -3.87
N ARG A 75 -16.42 7.49 -3.81
CA ARG A 75 -15.42 7.38 -2.73
C ARG A 75 -14.04 7.87 -3.18
N LEU A 76 -13.59 7.45 -4.36
CA LEU A 76 -12.29 7.87 -4.90
C LEU A 76 -12.29 9.36 -5.26
N ASP A 77 -13.32 9.84 -5.96
CA ASP A 77 -13.41 11.25 -6.35
C ASP A 77 -13.60 12.17 -5.14
N ALA A 78 -14.31 11.71 -4.12
CA ALA A 78 -14.45 12.44 -2.85
C ALA A 78 -13.12 12.60 -2.09
N ARG A 79 -12.10 11.78 -2.39
CA ARG A 79 -10.76 11.90 -1.81
C ARG A 79 -9.84 12.83 -2.61
N GLN A 80 -10.22 13.18 -3.85
CA GLN A 80 -9.41 14.05 -4.70
C GLN A 80 -9.09 15.41 -4.05
N PRO A 81 -10.00 16.09 -3.32
CA PRO A 81 -9.67 17.32 -2.61
C PRO A 81 -8.55 17.14 -1.58
N LEU A 82 -8.58 16.05 -0.80
CA LEU A 82 -7.54 15.73 0.17
C LEU A 82 -6.17 15.52 -0.52
N TRP A 83 -6.17 14.83 -1.67
CA TRP A 83 -4.96 14.60 -2.46
C TRP A 83 -4.37 15.90 -2.98
N GLN A 84 -5.22 16.79 -3.47
CA GLN A 84 -4.77 18.11 -3.93
C GLN A 84 -4.26 18.98 -2.78
N GLU A 85 -4.91 18.93 -1.62
CA GLU A 85 -4.47 19.64 -0.41
C GLU A 85 -3.07 19.18 0.00
N LYS A 86 -2.85 17.87 0.16
CA LYS A 86 -1.52 17.32 0.50
C LYS A 86 -0.48 17.65 -0.56
N ALA A 87 -0.82 17.56 -1.84
CA ALA A 87 0.11 17.95 -2.91
C ALA A 87 0.52 19.43 -2.81
N ARG A 88 -0.42 20.34 -2.50
CA ARG A 88 -0.12 21.76 -2.30
C ARG A 88 0.77 21.99 -1.07
N GLU A 89 0.52 21.29 0.02
CA GLU A 89 1.36 21.37 1.21
C GLU A 89 2.79 20.89 0.96
N LEU A 90 2.95 19.77 0.25
CA LEU A 90 4.24 19.26 -0.15
C LEU A 90 4.99 20.24 -1.05
N VAL A 91 4.32 20.82 -2.05
CA VAL A 91 4.91 21.86 -2.91
C VAL A 91 5.34 23.06 -2.08
N ARG A 92 4.50 23.54 -1.15
CA ARG A 92 4.85 24.64 -0.26
C ARG A 92 6.07 24.32 0.59
N HIS A 93 6.12 23.13 1.21
CA HIS A 93 7.27 22.71 2.03
C HIS A 93 8.57 22.69 1.24
N VAL A 94 8.55 22.14 0.01
CA VAL A 94 9.72 22.10 -0.87
C VAL A 94 10.12 23.52 -1.30
N SER A 95 9.16 24.38 -1.64
CA SER A 95 9.44 25.78 -2.01
C SER A 95 10.07 26.57 -0.85
N GLU A 96 9.55 26.45 0.37
CA GLU A 96 10.09 27.10 1.57
C GLU A 96 11.53 26.66 1.87
N ARG A 97 11.84 25.36 1.73
CA ARG A 97 13.21 24.83 1.87
C ARG A 97 14.12 25.30 0.74
N ALA A 98 13.60 25.37 -0.50
CA ALA A 98 14.35 25.83 -1.66
C ALA A 98 14.75 27.31 -1.55
N GLU A 99 13.87 28.17 -1.05
CA GLU A 99 14.17 29.59 -0.76
C GLU A 99 15.32 29.75 0.24
N ARG A 100 15.47 28.79 1.17
CA ARG A 100 16.54 28.74 2.17
C ARG A 100 17.78 27.98 1.71
N VAL A 101 17.76 27.40 0.50
CA VAL A 101 18.82 26.54 -0.04
C VAL A 101 19.08 25.32 0.88
N GLU A 102 18.01 24.80 1.49
CA GLU A 102 18.05 23.63 2.37
C GLU A 102 17.71 22.33 1.61
N PRO A 103 18.39 21.22 1.91
CA PRO A 103 18.05 19.93 1.31
C PRO A 103 16.72 19.40 1.86
N VAL A 104 16.03 18.60 1.04
CA VAL A 104 14.78 17.91 1.42
C VAL A 104 15.01 16.39 1.42
N ASP A 105 14.72 15.72 2.54
CA ASP A 105 14.63 14.26 2.55
C ASP A 105 13.28 13.83 1.94
N VAL A 106 13.31 13.56 0.63
CA VAL A 106 12.14 13.13 -0.15
C VAL A 106 11.50 11.87 0.42
N ARG A 107 12.28 10.91 0.93
CA ARG A 107 11.75 9.66 1.48
C ARG A 107 10.89 9.94 2.69
N ARG A 108 11.39 10.78 3.59
CA ARG A 108 10.68 11.15 4.81
C ARG A 108 9.41 11.92 4.48
N VAL A 109 9.53 12.96 3.66
CA VAL A 109 8.41 13.82 3.28
C VAL A 109 7.31 13.04 2.56
N ALA A 110 7.68 12.11 1.66
CA ALA A 110 6.71 11.25 0.98
C ALA A 110 6.03 10.26 1.96
N PHE A 111 6.81 9.64 2.85
CA PHE A 111 6.28 8.71 3.85
C PHE A 111 5.28 9.39 4.79
N ASP A 112 5.63 10.57 5.30
CA ASP A 112 4.78 11.37 6.19
C ASP A 112 3.46 11.75 5.50
N ALA A 113 3.54 12.23 4.25
CA ALA A 113 2.36 12.58 3.47
C ALA A 113 1.46 11.36 3.15
N ASP A 114 2.05 10.21 2.83
CA ASP A 114 1.32 8.97 2.58
C ASP A 114 0.60 8.49 3.85
N MET A 115 1.27 8.56 5.01
CA MET A 115 0.68 8.16 6.29
C MET A 115 -0.47 9.08 6.72
N ASP A 116 -0.31 10.39 6.59
CA ASP A 116 -1.39 11.36 6.85
C ASP A 116 -2.56 11.17 5.88
N MET A 117 -2.27 10.93 4.59
CA MET A 117 -3.31 10.62 3.61
C MET A 117 -4.11 9.37 4.00
N LEU A 118 -3.41 8.31 4.42
CA LEU A 118 -4.03 7.06 4.86
C LEU A 118 -4.86 7.27 6.13
N SER A 119 -4.37 7.99 7.13
CA SER A 119 -5.10 8.24 8.38
C SER A 119 -6.35 9.08 8.17
N ARG A 120 -6.26 10.14 7.36
CA ARG A 120 -7.42 10.97 6.98
C ARG A 120 -8.44 10.16 6.20
N THR A 121 -7.97 9.28 5.31
CA THR A 121 -8.85 8.46 4.47
C THR A 121 -9.58 7.37 5.26
N LEU A 122 -8.89 6.70 6.18
CA LEU A 122 -9.42 5.53 6.90
C LEU A 122 -10.15 5.91 8.19
N PHE A 123 -9.68 6.95 8.87
CA PHE A 123 -10.12 7.30 10.23
C PHE A 123 -10.61 8.75 10.35
N SER A 124 -10.50 9.56 9.29
CA SER A 124 -10.73 11.01 9.36
C SER A 124 -9.87 11.70 10.42
N VAL A 125 -8.69 11.15 10.68
CA VAL A 125 -7.70 11.67 11.64
C VAL A 125 -6.55 12.30 10.90
N ASP A 126 -6.24 13.53 11.27
CA ASP A 126 -5.02 14.22 10.86
C ASP A 126 -3.87 13.75 11.74
N LEU A 127 -2.83 13.19 11.13
CA LEU A 127 -1.58 12.94 11.83
C LEU A 127 -0.75 14.18 11.54
N ASP A 128 -0.78 15.19 12.42
CA ASP A 128 -0.06 16.46 12.28
C ASP A 128 1.46 16.23 12.07
N THR A 129 1.85 15.92 10.83
CA THR A 129 3.25 15.66 10.45
C THR A 129 4.09 16.93 10.47
N HIS A 130 3.47 18.11 10.55
CA HIS A 130 4.15 19.39 10.76
C HIS A 130 4.93 19.46 12.09
N GLU A 131 4.51 18.73 13.13
CA GLU A 131 5.24 18.64 14.41
C GLU A 131 6.47 17.71 14.29
N LEU A 132 6.34 16.60 13.56
CA LEU A 132 7.45 15.67 13.35
C LEU A 132 8.54 16.30 12.49
N ILE A 133 8.18 17.05 11.45
CA ILE A 133 9.13 17.75 10.57
C ILE A 133 9.96 18.79 11.36
N LYS A 134 9.36 19.48 12.34
CA LYS A 134 10.06 20.47 13.19
C LYS A 134 10.88 19.87 14.32
N ALA A 135 10.53 18.69 14.83
CA ALA A 135 11.19 18.08 15.99
C ALA A 135 12.64 17.61 15.74
N HIS A 136 13.13 17.68 14.50
CA HIS A 136 14.45 17.18 14.09
C HIS A 136 15.26 18.15 13.21
N ASP A 137 14.81 19.40 13.07
CA ASP A 137 15.66 20.52 12.62
C ASP A 137 16.34 21.15 13.86
#